data_AF-A0A3C1L3Y7-F1
#
_entry.id   AF-A0A3C1L3Y7-F1
#
_cell.length_a   1.000
_cell.length_b   1.000
_cell.length_c   1.000
_cell.angle_alpha   90.00
_cell.angle_beta   90.00
_cell.angle_gamma   90.00
#
_symmetry.space_group_name_H-M   'P 1'
#
loop_
_entity.id
_entity.type
_entity.pdbx_description
1 polymer ?
#
loop_
_entity_poly.entity_id
_entity_poly.type
_entity_poly.pdbx_seq_one_letter_code
_entity_poly.pdbx_strand_id
1 'polypeptide(L)'
;ECFEINPITWYTLATYGVTVRGPAVESLGIPIDIEARIRFVVDNLQGYWRGVADGVAAACARAEPPAFSAADLVWCALGPLRLHYTAFTGDVTSKRGAGEHGLTAAPAAFHEVLREALAARATGELGPATTEQMRVTAALTEWCIAEVAAAR
;
A
#
# COMPACT_ATOMS: atom_id res chain seq x y z
N GLU A 1 -10.69 1.26 18.81
CA GLU A 1 -11.32 1.64 17.53
C GLU A 1 -11.12 0.53 16.51
N CYS A 2 -11.98 0.43 15.50
CA CYS A 2 -11.89 -0.60 14.46
C CYS A 2 -11.19 -0.03 13.22
N PHE A 3 -10.04 -0.61 12.83
CA PHE A 3 -9.25 -0.17 11.66
C PHE A 3 -10.07 -0.16 10.35
N GLU A 4 -10.99 -1.09 10.21
CA GLU A 4 -11.81 -1.27 9.01
C GLU A 4 -12.86 -0.15 8.82
N ILE A 5 -13.16 0.63 9.87
CA ILE A 5 -14.09 1.77 9.79
C ILE A 5 -13.27 3.02 9.49
N ASN A 6 -13.00 3.25 8.21
CA ASN A 6 -12.22 4.40 7.76
C ASN A 6 -12.77 5.02 6.46
N PRO A 7 -12.35 6.24 6.08
CA PRO A 7 -12.83 6.91 4.87
C PRO A 7 -12.56 6.15 3.56
N ILE A 8 -11.53 5.31 3.52
CA ILE A 8 -11.21 4.47 2.34
C ILE A 8 -12.27 3.39 2.17
N THR A 9 -12.70 2.74 3.26
CA THR A 9 -13.77 1.72 3.23
C THR A 9 -15.08 2.32 2.74
N TRP A 10 -15.47 3.48 3.27
CA TRP A 10 -16.71 4.15 2.85
C TRP A 10 -16.69 4.60 1.40
N TYR A 11 -15.57 5.18 0.94
CA TYR A 11 -15.38 5.52 -0.46
C TYR A 11 -15.45 4.28 -1.36
N THR A 12 -14.78 3.20 -0.98
CA THR A 12 -14.79 1.94 -1.75
C THR A 12 -16.21 1.38 -1.86
N LEU A 13 -16.97 1.39 -0.77
CA LEU A 13 -18.36 0.93 -0.78
C LEU A 13 -19.24 1.84 -1.66
N ALA A 14 -19.11 3.16 -1.54
CA ALA A 14 -19.89 4.11 -2.32
C ALA A 14 -19.61 4.03 -3.83
N THR A 15 -18.36 3.79 -4.22
CA THR A 15 -17.93 3.83 -5.63
C THR A 15 -17.94 2.46 -6.31
N TYR A 16 -17.61 1.40 -5.58
CA TYR A 16 -17.38 0.05 -6.13
C TYR A 16 -18.24 -1.04 -5.47
N GLY A 17 -19.17 -0.65 -4.60
CA GLY A 17 -20.05 -1.60 -3.91
C GLY A 17 -20.93 -2.38 -4.87
N VAL A 18 -21.15 -3.66 -4.56
CA VAL A 18 -22.09 -4.53 -5.30
C VAL A 18 -23.17 -4.98 -4.33
N THR A 19 -24.42 -4.61 -4.62
CA THR A 19 -25.58 -5.02 -3.81
C THR A 19 -25.86 -6.50 -3.99
N VAL A 20 -25.60 -7.31 -2.96
CA VAL A 20 -25.99 -8.73 -2.91
C VAL A 20 -27.40 -8.91 -2.36
N ARG A 21 -27.79 -8.10 -1.37
CA ARG A 21 -29.12 -8.11 -0.75
C ARG A 21 -29.47 -6.73 -0.22
N GLY A 22 -30.75 -6.34 -0.34
CA GLY A 22 -31.26 -5.06 0.15
C GLY A 22 -31.27 -3.98 -0.94
N PRO A 23 -31.36 -2.69 -0.55
CA PRO A 23 -31.37 -1.57 -1.48
C PRO A 23 -30.10 -1.47 -2.31
N ALA A 24 -30.21 -0.86 -3.49
CA ALA A 24 -29.06 -0.57 -4.36
C ALA A 24 -28.09 0.38 -3.63
N VAL A 25 -26.77 0.21 -3.81
CA VAL A 25 -25.75 0.99 -3.07
C VAL A 25 -25.90 2.50 -3.29
N GLU A 26 -26.34 2.91 -4.47
CA GLU A 26 -26.58 4.30 -4.85
C GLU A 26 -27.72 4.93 -4.04
N SER A 27 -28.64 4.11 -3.52
CA SER A 27 -29.76 4.57 -2.68
C SER A 27 -29.38 4.74 -1.21
N LEU A 28 -28.19 4.28 -0.79
CA LEU A 28 -27.78 4.32 0.61
C LEU A 28 -27.28 5.71 1.05
N GLY A 29 -27.01 6.63 0.11
CA GLY A 29 -26.56 7.99 0.43
C GLY A 29 -25.24 8.02 1.22
N ILE A 30 -24.31 7.13 0.90
CA ILE A 30 -23.02 7.01 1.62
C ILE A 30 -22.21 8.30 1.42
N PRO A 31 -21.86 9.03 2.48
CA PRO A 31 -21.09 10.26 2.35
C PRO A 31 -19.64 9.95 1.98
N ILE A 32 -19.09 10.75 1.07
CA ILE A 32 -17.67 10.74 0.71
C ILE A 32 -17.05 12.02 1.24
N ASP A 33 -16.15 11.89 2.21
CA ASP A 33 -15.36 13.00 2.76
C ASP A 33 -13.94 12.93 2.18
N ILE A 34 -13.65 13.83 1.23
CA ILE A 34 -12.38 13.91 0.53
C ILE A 34 -11.25 14.31 1.49
N GLU A 35 -11.49 15.28 2.39
CA GLU A 35 -10.50 15.77 3.33
C GLU A 35 -10.15 14.69 4.36
N ALA A 36 -11.15 14.01 4.91
CA ALA A 36 -10.93 12.90 5.84
C ALA A 36 -10.15 11.76 5.16
N ARG A 37 -10.41 11.49 3.88
CA ARG A 37 -9.66 10.48 3.11
C ARG A 37 -8.20 10.89 2.90
N ILE A 38 -7.93 12.13 2.50
CA ILE A 38 -6.57 12.64 2.33
C ILE A 38 -5.82 12.62 3.67
N ARG A 39 -6.47 13.04 4.76
CA ARG A 39 -5.91 12.96 6.11
C ARG A 39 -5.57 11.52 6.49
N PHE A 40 -6.52 10.60 6.32
CA PHE A 40 -6.33 9.18 6.63
C PHE A 40 -5.13 8.58 5.88
N VAL A 41 -4.98 8.86 4.58
CA VAL A 41 -3.86 8.34 3.78
C VAL A 41 -2.51 8.79 4.34
N VAL A 42 -2.39 10.07 4.68
CA VAL A 42 -1.13 10.61 5.22
C VAL A 42 -0.85 10.11 6.62
N ASP A 43 -1.84 10.10 7.49
CA ASP A 43 -1.66 9.61 8.86
C ASP A 43 -1.29 8.11 8.86
N ASN A 44 -1.87 7.34 7.93
CA ASN A 44 -1.54 5.92 7.78
C ASN A 44 -0.11 5.71 7.26
N LEU A 45 0.34 6.51 6.29
CA LEU A 45 1.71 6.47 5.78
C LEU A 45 2.73 6.89 6.86
N GLN A 46 2.50 8.03 7.51
CA GLN A 46 3.41 8.61 8.51
C GLN A 46 3.44 7.83 9.83
N GLY A 47 2.35 7.13 10.19
CA GLY A 47 2.26 6.34 11.41
C GLY A 47 2.53 4.87 11.16
N TYR A 48 1.54 4.17 10.60
CA TYR A 48 1.56 2.72 10.45
C TYR A 48 2.70 2.25 9.53
N TRP A 49 2.76 2.77 8.32
CA TRP A 49 3.75 2.31 7.33
C TRP A 49 5.17 2.75 7.66
N ARG A 50 5.38 3.94 8.22
CA ARG A 50 6.70 4.32 8.76
C ARG A 50 7.17 3.32 9.82
N GLY A 51 6.31 2.97 10.78
CA GLY A 51 6.66 1.98 11.81
C GLY A 51 7.01 0.61 11.22
N VAL A 52 6.34 0.21 10.13
CA VAL A 52 6.68 -1.01 9.38
C VAL A 52 8.05 -0.87 8.69
N ALA A 53 8.29 0.24 8.00
CA ALA A 53 9.55 0.50 7.29
C ALA A 53 10.76 0.52 8.25
N ASP A 54 10.63 1.22 9.38
CA ASP A 54 11.63 1.26 10.44
C ASP A 54 11.91 -0.14 11.01
N GLY A 55 10.86 -0.92 11.24
CA GLY A 55 10.98 -2.31 11.71
C GLY A 55 11.71 -3.22 10.72
N VAL A 56 11.39 -3.10 9.43
CA VAL A 56 12.05 -3.85 8.35
C VAL A 56 13.51 -3.43 8.22
N ALA A 57 13.80 -2.12 8.25
CA ALA A 57 15.17 -1.59 8.20
C ALA A 57 16.02 -2.08 9.39
N ALA A 58 15.46 -2.04 10.60
CA ALA A 58 16.12 -2.56 11.80
C ALA A 58 16.37 -4.07 11.72
N ALA A 59 15.43 -4.85 11.18
CA ALA A 59 15.60 -6.28 10.96
C ALA A 59 16.73 -6.59 9.97
N CYS A 60 16.89 -5.77 8.91
CA CYS A 60 17.97 -5.91 7.92
C CYS A 60 19.37 -5.62 8.48
N ALA A 61 19.46 -4.86 9.58
CA ALA A 61 20.72 -4.49 10.22
C ALA A 61 21.24 -5.53 11.23
N ARG A 62 20.46 -6.59 11.51
CA ARG A 62 20.87 -7.69 12.39
C ARG A 62 21.98 -8.52 11.74
N ALA A 63 22.86 -9.10 12.58
CA ALA A 63 23.89 -10.03 12.11
C ALA A 63 23.31 -11.23 11.36
N GLU A 64 22.15 -11.70 11.81
CA GLU A 64 21.32 -12.71 11.15
C GLU A 64 19.93 -12.11 10.91
N PRO A 65 19.68 -11.55 9.71
CA PRO A 65 18.35 -11.04 9.35
C PRO A 65 17.32 -12.17 9.37
N PRO A 66 16.08 -11.91 9.83
CA PRO A 66 15.03 -12.92 9.83
C PRO A 66 14.62 -13.27 8.41
N ALA A 67 14.01 -14.45 8.25
CA ALA A 67 13.36 -14.81 7.00
C ALA A 67 12.25 -13.80 6.67
N PHE A 68 12.14 -13.45 5.38
CA PHE A 68 11.12 -12.56 4.86
C PHE A 68 10.35 -13.31 3.77
N SER A 69 9.07 -13.56 4.00
CA SER A 69 8.31 -14.40 3.09
C SER A 69 7.96 -13.64 1.80
N ALA A 70 7.59 -14.38 0.75
CA ALA A 70 7.02 -13.79 -0.45
C ALA A 70 5.75 -12.97 -0.15
N ALA A 71 4.96 -13.38 0.85
CA ALA A 71 3.78 -12.63 1.28
C ALA A 71 4.16 -11.29 1.94
N ASP A 72 5.21 -11.27 2.75
CA ASP A 72 5.74 -10.05 3.36
C ASP A 72 6.31 -9.12 2.29
N LEU A 73 7.03 -9.65 1.30
CA LEU A 73 7.52 -8.89 0.14
C LEU A 73 6.37 -8.21 -0.61
N VAL A 74 5.34 -8.98 -0.97
CA VAL A 74 4.14 -8.46 -1.64
C VAL A 74 3.46 -7.38 -0.81
N TRP A 75 3.37 -7.60 0.49
CA TRP A 75 2.69 -6.69 1.39
C TRP A 75 3.47 -5.38 1.58
N CYS A 76 4.77 -5.45 1.86
CA CYS A 76 5.64 -4.28 2.02
C CYS A 76 5.88 -3.52 0.71
N ALA A 77 6.00 -4.21 -0.43
CA ALA A 77 6.21 -3.54 -1.71
C ALA A 77 4.95 -2.83 -2.23
N LEU A 78 3.77 -3.48 -2.12
CA LEU A 78 2.55 -2.99 -2.77
C LEU A 78 1.61 -2.24 -1.82
N GLY A 79 1.77 -2.40 -0.51
CA GLY A 79 0.92 -1.78 0.51
C GLY A 79 1.00 -0.24 0.53
N PRO A 80 2.18 0.36 0.74
CA PRO A 80 2.35 1.81 0.72
C PRO A 80 1.95 2.44 -0.62
N LEU A 81 2.21 1.72 -1.72
CA LEU A 81 1.84 2.18 -3.07
C LEU A 81 0.33 2.30 -3.28
N ARG A 82 -0.51 1.56 -2.55
CA ARG A 82 -1.97 1.77 -2.60
C ARG A 82 -2.34 3.14 -2.02
N LEU A 83 -1.67 3.54 -0.95
CA LEU A 83 -1.90 4.84 -0.29
C LEU A 83 -1.33 5.98 -1.13
N HIS A 84 -0.14 5.78 -1.69
CA HIS A 84 0.41 6.70 -2.68
C HIS A 84 -0.55 6.85 -3.86
N TYR A 85 -1.06 5.77 -4.46
CA TYR A 85 -2.03 5.88 -5.54
C TYR A 85 -3.22 6.75 -5.14
N THR A 86 -3.83 6.47 -3.97
CA THR A 86 -4.96 7.26 -3.47
C THR A 86 -4.62 8.73 -3.21
N ALA A 87 -3.42 9.04 -2.75
CA ALA A 87 -2.99 10.42 -2.54
C ALA A 87 -2.99 11.25 -3.84
N PHE A 88 -2.57 10.66 -4.96
CA PHE A 88 -2.38 11.37 -6.23
C PHE A 88 -3.56 11.28 -7.20
N THR A 89 -4.34 10.21 -7.13
CA THR A 89 -5.49 10.02 -8.03
C THR A 89 -6.81 10.35 -7.35
N GLY A 90 -6.85 10.35 -6.02
CA GLY A 90 -8.10 10.42 -5.26
C GLY A 90 -8.94 9.15 -5.37
N ASP A 91 -8.42 8.05 -5.91
CA ASP A 91 -9.13 6.79 -6.09
C ASP A 91 -8.48 5.64 -5.31
N VAL A 92 -9.12 4.47 -5.23
CA VAL A 92 -8.58 3.28 -4.55
C VAL A 92 -8.17 2.22 -5.56
N THR A 93 -7.13 1.47 -5.26
CA THR A 93 -6.64 0.43 -6.17
C THR A 93 -6.37 -0.89 -5.47
N SER A 94 -6.30 -1.96 -6.28
CA SER A 94 -5.85 -3.28 -5.85
C SER A 94 -4.34 -3.29 -5.64
N LYS A 95 -3.78 -4.31 -4.97
CA LYS A 95 -2.31 -4.45 -4.88
C LYS A 95 -1.65 -4.56 -6.27
N ARG A 96 -2.30 -5.21 -7.25
CA ARG A 96 -1.79 -5.30 -8.62
C ARG A 96 -1.71 -3.90 -9.24
N GLY A 97 -2.82 -3.14 -9.16
CA GLY A 97 -2.86 -1.78 -9.67
C GLY A 97 -1.87 -0.84 -8.96
N ALA A 98 -1.62 -1.04 -7.66
CA ALA A 98 -0.58 -0.32 -6.93
C ALA A 98 0.84 -0.62 -7.46
N GLY A 99 1.14 -1.88 -7.79
CA GLY A 99 2.42 -2.22 -8.42
C GLY A 99 2.56 -1.63 -9.82
N GLU A 100 1.51 -1.68 -10.64
CA GLU A 100 1.49 -1.05 -11.97
C GLU A 100 1.65 0.48 -11.89
N HIS A 101 1.00 1.11 -10.91
CA HIS A 101 1.19 2.53 -10.58
C HIS A 101 2.64 2.82 -10.16
N GLY A 102 3.21 2.01 -9.26
CA GLY A 102 4.59 2.15 -8.81
C GLY A 102 5.62 2.02 -9.94
N LEU A 103 5.40 1.14 -10.91
CA LEU A 103 6.26 1.03 -12.10
C LEU A 103 6.25 2.27 -13.00
N THR A 104 5.24 3.14 -12.84
CA THR A 104 5.11 4.39 -13.59
C THR A 104 5.60 5.58 -12.77
N ALA A 105 5.23 5.67 -11.50
CA ALA A 105 5.49 6.83 -10.64
C ALA A 105 6.80 6.74 -9.86
N ALA A 106 7.22 5.54 -9.45
CA ALA A 106 8.37 5.38 -8.57
C ALA A 106 9.71 5.41 -9.35
N PRO A 107 10.80 5.87 -8.71
CA PRO A 107 12.15 5.76 -9.26
C PRO A 107 12.48 4.35 -9.75
N ALA A 108 13.24 4.26 -10.84
CA ALA A 108 13.60 2.99 -11.49
C ALA A 108 14.30 1.98 -10.55
N ALA A 109 14.98 2.46 -9.50
CA ALA A 109 15.61 1.63 -8.48
C ALA A 109 14.62 0.70 -7.75
N PHE A 110 13.33 1.02 -7.71
CA PHE A 110 12.31 0.16 -7.09
C PHE A 110 11.65 -0.82 -8.07
N HIS A 111 11.87 -0.68 -9.38
CA HIS A 111 11.07 -1.40 -10.37
C HIS A 111 11.29 -2.92 -10.35
N GLU A 112 12.50 -3.37 -10.00
CA GLU A 112 12.80 -4.80 -9.89
C GLU A 112 11.96 -5.45 -8.79
N VAL A 113 12.01 -4.93 -7.56
CA VAL A 113 11.22 -5.47 -6.44
C VAL A 113 9.72 -5.40 -6.69
N LEU A 114 9.25 -4.37 -7.42
CA LEU A 114 7.84 -4.25 -7.79
C LEU A 114 7.42 -5.32 -8.79
N ARG A 115 8.24 -5.62 -9.80
CA ARG A 115 7.97 -6.72 -10.75
C ARG A 115 7.96 -8.07 -10.05
N GLU A 116 8.89 -8.30 -9.13
CA GLU A 116 8.94 -9.53 -8.34
C GLU A 116 7.72 -9.68 -7.44
N ALA A 117 7.32 -8.62 -6.72
CA ALA A 117 6.10 -8.63 -5.91
C ALA A 117 4.83 -8.86 -6.76
N LEU A 118 4.74 -8.28 -7.94
CA LEU A 118 3.65 -8.53 -8.88
C LEU A 118 3.62 -9.98 -9.36
N ALA A 119 4.79 -10.56 -9.69
CA ALA A 119 4.93 -11.95 -10.07
C ALA A 119 4.50 -12.89 -8.92
N ALA A 120 5.03 -12.68 -7.71
CA ALA A 120 4.65 -13.44 -6.51
C ALA A 120 3.14 -13.43 -6.29
N ARG A 121 2.52 -12.26 -6.49
CA ARG A 121 1.09 -12.11 -6.29
C ARG A 121 0.26 -12.84 -7.35
N ALA A 122 0.76 -12.93 -8.58
CA ALA A 122 0.08 -13.60 -9.68
C ALA A 122 0.17 -15.12 -9.57
N THR A 123 1.32 -15.66 -9.16
CA THR A 123 1.59 -17.10 -9.16
C THR A 123 1.41 -17.75 -7.79
N GLY A 124 1.50 -16.97 -6.70
CA GLY A 124 1.61 -17.50 -5.34
C GLY A 124 2.95 -18.15 -5.03
N GLU A 125 3.91 -18.10 -5.97
CA GLU A 125 5.21 -18.74 -5.88
C GLU A 125 6.32 -17.70 -5.88
N LEU A 126 7.07 -17.66 -4.79
CA LEU A 126 8.39 -17.07 -4.72
C LEU A 126 9.15 -17.75 -3.58
N GLY A 127 10.45 -17.95 -3.77
CA GLY A 127 11.34 -18.32 -2.68
C GLY A 127 11.34 -17.23 -1.59
N PRO A 128 11.98 -17.48 -0.43
CA PRO A 128 12.14 -16.44 0.58
C PRO A 128 12.81 -15.21 -0.04
N ALA A 129 12.32 -14.02 0.30
CA ALA A 129 12.89 -12.78 -0.17
C ALA A 129 14.28 -12.57 0.44
N THR A 130 15.15 -11.95 -0.34
CA THR A 130 16.50 -11.58 0.08
C THR A 130 16.46 -10.39 1.04
N THR A 131 17.49 -10.25 1.86
CA THR A 131 17.65 -9.07 2.72
C THR A 131 17.75 -7.78 1.89
N GLU A 132 18.21 -7.86 0.65
CA GLU A 132 18.23 -6.68 -0.22
C GLU A 132 16.83 -6.25 -0.64
N GLN A 133 15.99 -7.19 -1.05
CA GLN A 133 14.58 -6.91 -1.33
C GLN A 133 13.87 -6.30 -0.11
N MET A 134 14.14 -6.80 1.10
CA MET A 134 13.63 -6.20 2.34
C MET A 134 14.02 -4.72 2.46
N ARG A 135 15.32 -4.40 2.31
CA ARG A 135 15.82 -3.00 2.38
C ARG A 135 15.15 -2.12 1.33
N VAL A 136 15.03 -2.61 0.10
CA VAL A 136 14.39 -1.87 -0.99
C VAL A 136 12.92 -1.59 -0.66
N THR A 137 12.18 -2.54 -0.07
CA THR A 137 10.79 -2.28 0.34
C THR A 137 10.65 -1.25 1.46
N ALA A 138 11.59 -1.22 2.42
CA ALA A 138 11.62 -0.18 3.44
C ALA A 138 11.90 1.20 2.81
N ALA A 139 12.89 1.28 1.92
CA ALA A 139 13.23 2.50 1.19
C ALA A 139 12.08 2.99 0.29
N LEU A 140 11.35 2.08 -0.36
CA LEU A 140 10.15 2.40 -1.14
C LEU A 140 9.06 3.01 -0.27
N THR A 141 8.88 2.50 0.95
CA THR A 141 7.91 3.05 1.90
C THR A 141 8.28 4.48 2.30
N GLU A 142 9.55 4.71 2.65
CA GLU A 142 10.06 6.06 2.95
C GLU A 142 9.90 7.02 1.77
N TRP A 143 10.14 6.55 0.54
CA TRP A 143 9.88 7.34 -0.65
C TRP A 143 8.39 7.72 -0.78
N CYS A 144 7.46 6.77 -0.61
CA CYS A 144 6.02 7.06 -0.65
C CYS A 144 5.64 8.12 0.41
N ILE A 145 6.19 8.00 1.61
CA ILE A 145 5.93 8.93 2.72
C ILE A 145 6.43 10.34 2.37
N ALA A 146 7.64 10.46 1.84
CA ALA A 146 8.24 11.74 1.48
C ALA A 146 7.50 12.41 0.32
N GLU A 147 7.15 11.64 -0.71
CA GLU A 147 6.53 12.15 -1.93
C GLU A 147 5.08 12.63 -1.67
N VAL A 148 4.29 11.85 -0.91
CA VAL A 148 2.96 12.28 -0.46
C VAL A 148 3.01 13.50 0.47
N ALA A 149 4.04 13.62 1.32
CA ALA A 149 4.19 14.79 2.19
C ALA A 149 4.56 16.07 1.41
N ALA A 150 5.32 15.94 0.32
CA ALA A 150 5.75 17.07 -0.51
C ALA A 150 4.65 17.58 -1.47
N ALA A 151 3.66 16.74 -1.79
CA ALA A 151 2.53 17.10 -2.65
C ALA A 151 1.39 17.88 -1.95
N ARG A 152 1.57 18.21 -0.66
CA ARG A 152 0.64 19.02 0.14
C ARG A 152 1.11 20.45 0.26
#